data_AF-A0A351F5H8-F1
#
_entry.id   AF-A0A351F5H8-F1
#
_cell.length_a   1.000
_cell.length_b   1.000
_cell.length_c   1.000
_cell.angle_alpha   90.00
_cell.angle_beta   90.00
_cell.angle_gamma   90.00
#
_symmetry.space_group_name_H-M   'P 1'
#
loop_
_entity.id
_entity.type
_entity.pdbx_description
1 polymer ?
#
loop_
_entity_poly.entity_id
_entity_poly.type
_entity_poly.pdbx_seq_one_letter_code
_entity_poly.pdbx_strand_id
1 'polypeptide(L)'
;MLETLIDRFGTEKAYDLMNTYQDNWITEYDLDQIKEMGFNCVRVPFWYRNFYSDDNGTKILDQNGEWDFHYLDWIVEECSKREIYVILDMHGAPGFQSDAPHSGKRDACQLYEDSEQGEFYRTLADELWTAIASRFNGNPAVAMYDLMNEPSCECEYGEVTRRINNTKEYKRLYKAVRSVDEDHIITLECIWTAFALPHKALAGFKNVVYQVHFYQKSDFIFVLFVTLTKIYFMNTPLL
;
A
#
# COMPACT_ATOMS: atom_id res chain seq x y z
N MET A 1 13.99 -7.62 8.47
CA MET A 1 15.30 -7.41 7.81
C MET A 1 16.01 -6.20 8.37
N LEU A 2 15.41 -5.01 8.36
CA LEU A 2 16.00 -3.78 8.91
C LEU A 2 16.48 -3.95 10.36
N GLU A 3 15.63 -4.45 11.27
CA GLU A 3 16.02 -4.71 12.67
C GLU A 3 17.24 -5.64 12.78
N THR A 4 17.30 -6.69 11.96
CA THR A 4 18.46 -7.59 11.91
C THR A 4 19.73 -6.89 11.43
N LEU A 5 19.63 -5.92 10.53
CA LEU A 5 20.77 -5.11 10.10
C LEU A 5 21.20 -4.14 11.20
N ILE A 6 20.23 -3.50 11.88
CA ILE A 6 20.48 -2.60 13.01
C ILE A 6 21.20 -3.34 14.14
N ASP A 7 20.69 -4.51 14.54
CA ASP A 7 21.28 -5.33 15.60
C ASP A 7 22.72 -5.76 15.29
N ARG A 8 23.04 -5.98 14.01
CA ARG A 8 24.36 -6.49 13.59
C ARG A 8 25.38 -5.39 13.31
N PHE A 9 24.95 -4.28 12.74
CA PHE A 9 25.84 -3.27 12.17
C PHE A 9 25.64 -1.86 12.75
N GLY A 10 24.64 -1.68 13.61
CA GLY A 10 24.20 -0.37 14.09
C GLY A 10 23.31 0.35 13.08
N THR A 11 22.58 1.35 13.57
CA THR A 11 21.57 2.09 12.79
C THR A 11 22.15 2.72 11.53
N GLU A 12 23.22 3.49 11.64
CA GLU A 12 23.86 4.17 10.51
C GLU A 12 24.21 3.18 9.39
N LYS A 13 24.92 2.10 9.73
CA LYS A 13 25.35 1.12 8.73
C LYS A 13 24.18 0.31 8.15
N ALA A 14 23.13 0.07 8.92
CA ALA A 14 21.93 -0.59 8.42
C ALA A 14 21.23 0.25 7.35
N TYR A 15 21.07 1.57 7.59
CA TYR A 15 20.47 2.48 6.62
C TYR A 15 21.38 2.68 5.40
N ASP A 16 22.71 2.76 5.57
CA ASP A 16 23.64 2.79 4.42
C ASP A 16 23.43 1.59 3.48
N LEU A 17 23.30 0.38 4.04
CA LEU A 17 23.07 -0.84 3.27
C LEU A 17 21.70 -0.83 2.57
N MET A 18 20.66 -0.37 3.27
CA MET A 18 19.30 -0.26 2.71
C MET A 18 19.24 0.77 1.58
N ASN A 19 19.85 1.94 1.75
CA ASN A 19 19.89 2.99 0.74
C ASN A 19 20.70 2.53 -0.47
N THR A 20 21.89 1.94 -0.25
CA THR A 20 22.70 1.35 -1.34
C THR A 20 21.88 0.32 -2.14
N TYR A 21 21.09 -0.52 -1.48
CA TYR A 21 20.19 -1.45 -2.16
C TYR A 21 19.12 -0.72 -2.96
N GLN A 22 18.39 0.22 -2.36
CA GLN A 22 17.32 0.96 -3.02
C GLN A 22 17.82 1.75 -4.23
N ASP A 23 19.00 2.38 -4.13
CA ASP A 23 19.64 3.17 -5.19
C ASP A 23 20.05 2.34 -6.42
N ASN A 24 20.16 1.00 -6.27
CA ASN A 24 20.68 0.12 -7.31
C ASN A 24 19.71 -1.00 -7.72
N TRP A 25 18.59 -1.17 -7.01
CA TRP A 25 17.66 -2.28 -7.26
C TRP A 25 16.75 -2.02 -8.48
N ILE A 26 16.24 -0.80 -8.59
CA ILE A 26 15.50 -0.30 -9.75
C ILE A 26 16.17 1.00 -10.19
N THR A 27 16.48 1.09 -11.47
CA THR A 27 17.15 2.23 -12.08
C THR A 27 16.39 2.70 -13.32
N GLU A 28 16.84 3.81 -13.92
CA GLU A 28 16.32 4.28 -15.20
C GLU A 28 16.36 3.22 -16.29
N TYR A 29 17.39 2.35 -16.28
CA TYR A 29 17.51 1.24 -17.22
C TYR A 29 16.32 0.29 -17.13
N ASP A 30 15.91 -0.08 -15.92
CA ASP A 30 14.76 -0.98 -15.72
C ASP A 30 13.46 -0.35 -16.21
N LEU A 31 13.29 0.95 -16.00
CA LEU A 31 12.13 1.70 -16.47
C LEU A 31 12.10 1.84 -18.00
N ASP A 32 13.25 2.02 -18.64
CA ASP A 32 13.39 1.98 -20.10
C ASP A 32 12.97 0.61 -20.63
N GLN A 33 13.43 -0.48 -20.01
CA GLN A 33 13.04 -1.84 -20.40
C GLN A 33 11.53 -2.07 -20.20
N ILE A 34 10.94 -1.60 -19.11
CA ILE A 34 9.48 -1.70 -18.86
C ILE A 34 8.70 -1.00 -19.99
N LYS A 35 9.13 0.20 -20.40
CA LYS A 35 8.51 0.92 -21.53
C LYS A 35 8.70 0.17 -22.84
N GLU A 36 9.91 -0.32 -23.13
CA GLU A 36 10.23 -1.06 -24.36
C GLU A 36 9.41 -2.35 -24.48
N MET A 37 9.12 -3.02 -23.36
CA MET A 37 8.25 -4.20 -23.30
C MET A 37 6.76 -3.86 -23.54
N GLY A 38 6.39 -2.59 -23.61
CA GLY A 38 5.03 -2.12 -23.88
C GLY A 38 4.14 -2.03 -22.65
N PHE A 39 4.70 -2.13 -21.43
CA PHE A 39 3.96 -1.83 -20.22
C PHE A 39 3.74 -0.32 -20.07
N ASN A 40 2.64 0.06 -19.42
CA ASN A 40 2.23 1.45 -19.23
C ASN A 40 1.98 1.80 -17.76
N CYS A 41 2.22 0.87 -16.84
CA CYS A 41 1.99 1.07 -15.42
C CYS A 41 2.96 0.23 -14.58
N VAL A 42 3.44 0.80 -13.47
CA VAL A 42 4.14 0.10 -12.40
C VAL A 42 3.38 0.26 -11.09
N ARG A 43 3.27 -0.81 -10.32
CA ARG A 43 2.82 -0.77 -8.93
C ARG A 43 4.06 -0.75 -8.05
N VAL A 44 4.15 0.25 -7.17
CA VAL A 44 5.32 0.53 -6.32
C VAL A 44 4.94 0.26 -4.86
N PRO A 45 5.29 -0.92 -4.33
CA PRO A 45 5.13 -1.25 -2.93
C PRO A 45 6.07 -0.40 -2.08
N PHE A 46 5.54 0.23 -1.04
CA PHE A 46 6.32 0.90 0.01
C PHE A 46 5.94 0.38 1.39
N TRP A 47 6.87 0.50 2.32
CA TRP A 47 6.68 0.11 3.71
C TRP A 47 6.72 1.36 4.60
N TYR A 48 5.91 1.41 5.67
CA TYR A 48 5.87 2.60 6.54
C TYR A 48 7.24 2.99 7.11
N ARG A 49 8.15 2.03 7.30
CA ARG A 49 9.52 2.32 7.79
C ARG A 49 10.44 2.93 6.73
N ASN A 50 9.99 3.10 5.48
CA ASN A 50 10.62 4.01 4.52
C ASN A 50 10.44 5.48 4.92
N PHE A 51 9.46 5.77 5.79
CA PHE A 51 9.05 7.14 6.17
C PHE A 51 9.19 7.41 7.67
N TYR A 52 9.15 6.36 8.49
CA TYR A 52 9.35 6.41 9.93
C TYR A 52 10.56 5.56 10.35
N SER A 53 11.48 6.10 11.14
CA SER A 53 12.69 5.38 11.55
C SER A 53 12.43 4.29 12.59
N ASP A 54 11.29 4.38 13.29
CA ASP A 54 10.86 3.48 14.35
C ASP A 54 9.32 3.29 14.35
N ASP A 55 8.84 2.47 15.27
CA ASP A 55 7.41 2.19 15.45
C ASP A 55 6.70 3.26 16.32
N ASN A 56 7.43 4.30 16.76
CA ASN A 56 6.91 5.43 17.56
C ASN A 56 6.59 6.66 16.70
N GLY A 57 6.64 6.54 15.38
CA GLY A 57 6.30 7.63 14.47
C GLY A 57 7.39 8.68 14.30
N THR A 58 8.65 8.36 14.63
CA THR A 58 9.77 9.27 14.34
C THR A 58 9.97 9.38 12.83
N LYS A 59 9.66 10.53 12.24
CA LYS A 59 9.78 10.76 10.79
C LYS A 59 11.23 10.77 10.34
N ILE A 60 11.50 10.16 9.19
CA ILE A 60 12.77 10.30 8.49
C ILE A 60 12.73 11.65 7.75
N LEU A 61 13.74 12.48 7.96
CA LEU A 61 13.79 13.83 7.41
C LEU A 61 14.86 13.94 6.33
N ASP A 62 14.57 14.73 5.30
CA ASP A 62 15.50 15.06 4.23
C ASP A 62 16.55 16.10 4.71
N GLN A 63 17.44 16.51 3.80
CA GLN A 63 18.47 17.51 4.07
C GLN A 63 17.93 18.90 4.46
N ASN A 64 16.65 19.18 4.18
CA ASN A 64 15.97 20.42 4.54
C ASN A 64 15.23 20.31 5.88
N GLY A 65 15.20 19.13 6.49
CA GLY A 65 14.43 18.86 7.71
C GLY A 65 12.95 18.60 7.46
N GLU A 66 12.55 18.37 6.20
CA GLU A 66 11.19 18.01 5.82
C GLU A 66 11.02 16.49 5.77
N TRP A 67 9.78 16.00 5.84
CA TRP A 67 9.54 14.56 5.75
C TRP A 67 10.01 14.01 4.41
N ASP A 68 10.89 13.00 4.45
CA ASP A 68 11.55 12.47 3.27
C ASP A 68 10.66 11.50 2.46
N PHE A 69 10.42 11.87 1.20
CA PHE A 69 9.70 11.08 0.20
C PHE A 69 10.51 10.85 -1.08
N HIS A 70 11.83 11.07 -1.06
CA HIS A 70 12.66 11.19 -2.27
C HIS A 70 12.58 9.98 -3.21
N TYR A 71 12.49 8.75 -2.67
CA TYR A 71 12.33 7.55 -3.51
C TYR A 71 10.98 7.51 -4.23
N LEU A 72 9.89 7.95 -3.59
CA LEU A 72 8.59 8.07 -4.24
C LEU A 72 8.58 9.18 -5.28
N ASP A 73 9.25 10.30 -5.01
CA ASP A 73 9.38 11.37 -5.99
C ASP A 73 10.14 10.92 -7.23
N TRP A 74 11.28 10.26 -7.01
CA TRP A 74 12.13 9.78 -8.08
C TRP A 74 11.40 8.79 -8.97
N ILE A 75 10.74 7.77 -8.41
CA ILE A 75 10.04 6.77 -9.23
C ILE A 75 8.86 7.38 -9.99
N VAL A 76 8.11 8.32 -9.39
CA VAL A 76 7.00 9.00 -10.06
C VAL A 76 7.51 9.92 -11.18
N GLU A 77 8.59 10.65 -10.95
CA GLU A 77 9.21 11.52 -11.96
C GLU A 77 9.77 10.69 -13.14
N GLU A 78 10.51 9.62 -12.85
CA GLU A 78 11.13 8.79 -13.89
C GLU A 78 10.11 7.98 -14.70
N CYS A 79 9.03 7.51 -14.06
CA CYS A 79 7.91 6.89 -14.77
C CYS A 79 7.16 7.91 -15.64
N SER A 80 6.96 9.13 -15.14
CA SER A 80 6.30 10.22 -15.88
C SER A 80 7.03 10.56 -17.19
N LYS A 81 8.38 10.66 -17.16
CA LYS A 81 9.22 10.89 -18.35
C LYS A 81 9.02 9.84 -19.45
N ARG A 82 8.56 8.64 -19.07
CA ARG A 82 8.35 7.48 -19.94
C ARG A 82 6.87 7.21 -20.22
N GLU A 83 5.96 8.08 -19.77
CA GLU A 83 4.51 7.88 -19.85
C GLU A 83 4.06 6.55 -19.22
N ILE A 84 4.69 6.20 -18.09
CA ILE A 84 4.32 5.06 -17.26
C ILE A 84 3.54 5.60 -16.06
N TYR A 85 2.37 5.05 -15.79
CA TYR A 85 1.58 5.34 -14.60
C TYR A 85 2.14 4.64 -13.37
N VAL A 86 1.98 5.26 -12.20
CA VAL A 86 2.41 4.70 -10.91
C VAL A 86 1.20 4.41 -10.03
N ILE A 87 1.13 3.20 -9.47
CA ILE A 87 0.24 2.86 -8.35
C ILE A 87 1.09 2.84 -7.09
N LEU A 88 0.81 3.72 -6.14
CA LEU A 88 1.51 3.75 -4.85
C LEU A 88 0.80 2.79 -3.89
N ASP A 89 1.53 1.80 -3.40
CA ASP A 89 0.99 0.70 -2.60
C ASP A 89 1.57 0.68 -1.19
N MET A 90 0.72 0.91 -0.18
CA MET A 90 1.11 0.70 1.22
C MET A 90 1.17 -0.80 1.52
N HIS A 91 2.34 -1.36 1.24
CA HIS A 91 2.60 -2.79 1.32
C HIS A 91 2.78 -3.29 2.75
N GLY A 92 3.21 -2.39 3.65
CA GLY A 92 3.24 -2.62 5.08
C GLY A 92 2.86 -1.36 5.82
N ALA A 93 1.69 -1.37 6.45
CA ALA A 93 1.18 -0.26 7.27
C ALA A 93 1.83 -0.24 8.66
N PRO A 94 1.85 0.91 9.36
CA PRO A 94 2.15 0.93 10.79
C PRO A 94 1.26 -0.07 11.54
N GLY A 95 1.85 -0.87 12.43
CA GLY A 95 1.11 -1.90 13.14
C GLY A 95 0.76 -3.16 12.33
N PHE A 96 1.13 -3.25 11.05
CA PHE A 96 0.99 -4.44 10.20
C PHE A 96 -0.46 -4.88 9.95
N GLN A 97 -0.84 -4.90 8.67
CA GLN A 97 -2.18 -5.28 8.21
C GLN A 97 -2.33 -6.79 7.90
N SER A 98 -1.23 -7.54 7.96
CA SER A 98 -1.18 -8.99 7.71
C SER A 98 -0.08 -9.64 8.54
N ASP A 99 -0.31 -10.89 8.92
CA ASP A 99 0.65 -11.79 9.58
C ASP A 99 1.79 -12.29 8.65
N ALA A 100 1.66 -12.05 7.35
CA ALA A 100 2.64 -12.44 6.35
C ALA A 100 3.87 -11.51 6.33
N PRO A 101 5.08 -12.04 6.02
CA PRO A 101 6.33 -11.30 6.17
C PRO A 101 6.48 -10.10 5.22
N HIS A 102 5.71 -10.01 4.13
CA HIS A 102 5.79 -8.91 3.19
C HIS A 102 5.22 -7.59 3.75
N SER A 103 4.42 -7.61 4.83
CA SER A 103 4.01 -6.41 5.56
C SER A 103 5.14 -5.76 6.37
N GLY A 104 6.31 -6.40 6.44
CA GLY A 104 7.50 -5.95 7.16
C GLY A 104 7.77 -6.74 8.45
N LYS A 105 6.78 -7.46 8.98
CA LYS A 105 6.93 -8.31 10.17
C LYS A 105 5.99 -9.52 10.11
N ARG A 106 6.55 -10.70 10.34
CA ARG A 106 5.77 -11.94 10.45
C ARG A 106 5.01 -11.98 11.77
N ASP A 107 3.83 -12.61 11.76
CA ASP A 107 3.01 -12.86 12.95
C ASP A 107 2.62 -11.56 13.68
N ALA A 108 2.34 -10.49 12.92
CA ALA A 108 2.05 -9.15 13.41
C ALA A 108 0.75 -8.61 12.79
N CYS A 109 -0.15 -8.09 13.64
CA CYS A 109 -1.50 -7.67 13.28
C CYS A 109 -2.03 -6.52 14.16
N GLN A 110 -1.13 -5.74 14.74
CA GLN A 110 -1.43 -4.68 15.72
C GLN A 110 -2.31 -3.55 15.15
N LEU A 111 -2.35 -3.34 13.83
CA LEU A 111 -3.22 -2.35 13.18
C LEU A 111 -4.70 -2.55 13.57
N TYR A 112 -5.12 -3.80 13.69
CA TYR A 112 -6.51 -4.18 13.98
C TYR A 112 -6.80 -4.38 15.47
N GLU A 113 -5.82 -4.16 16.36
CA GLU A 113 -6.05 -4.26 17.79
C GLU A 113 -6.95 -3.12 18.28
N ASP A 114 -7.95 -3.49 19.09
CA ASP A 114 -8.79 -2.54 19.82
C ASP A 114 -8.07 -2.09 21.10
N SER A 115 -6.95 -1.39 20.90
CA SER A 115 -6.05 -0.90 21.95
C SER A 115 -5.57 0.52 21.63
N GLU A 116 -5.05 1.23 22.64
CA GLU A 116 -4.41 2.55 22.43
C GLU A 116 -3.24 2.45 21.44
N GLN A 117 -2.48 1.35 21.49
CA GLN A 117 -1.38 1.09 20.57
C GLN A 117 -1.87 0.87 19.13
N GLY A 118 -2.95 0.11 18.95
CA GLY A 118 -3.57 -0.06 17.63
C GLY A 118 -4.09 1.27 17.07
N GLU A 119 -4.69 2.11 17.92
CA GLU A 119 -5.16 3.44 17.51
C GLU A 119 -4.01 4.38 17.13
N PHE A 120 -2.91 4.30 17.86
CA PHE A 120 -1.68 5.01 17.52
C PHE A 120 -1.16 4.62 16.13
N TYR A 121 -1.09 3.31 15.83
CA TYR A 121 -0.68 2.84 14.50
C TYR A 121 -1.64 3.29 13.39
N ARG A 122 -2.96 3.23 13.61
CA ARG A 122 -3.94 3.75 12.65
C ARG A 122 -3.77 5.25 12.40
N THR A 123 -3.41 6.01 13.44
CA THR A 123 -3.13 7.46 13.31
C THR A 123 -1.87 7.73 12.47
N LEU A 124 -0.81 6.95 12.65
CA LEU A 124 0.38 7.05 11.78
C LEU A 124 0.07 6.67 10.33
N ALA A 125 -0.80 5.68 10.11
CA ALA A 125 -1.22 5.28 8.76
C ALA A 125 -2.00 6.42 8.07
N ASP A 126 -2.92 7.07 8.79
CA ASP A 126 -3.65 8.25 8.30
C ASP A 126 -2.71 9.40 7.97
N GLU A 127 -1.75 9.69 8.85
CA GLU A 127 -0.79 10.78 8.67
C GLU A 127 0.05 10.55 7.41
N LEU A 128 0.58 9.34 7.24
CA LEU A 128 1.37 8.97 6.07
C LEU A 128 0.56 9.04 4.78
N TRP A 129 -0.66 8.50 4.76
CA TRP A 129 -1.53 8.59 3.59
C TRP A 129 -1.92 10.03 3.26
N THR A 130 -2.19 10.85 4.26
CA THR A 130 -2.48 12.28 4.06
C THR A 130 -1.27 13.00 3.46
N ALA A 131 -0.06 12.70 3.93
CA ALA A 131 1.17 13.29 3.39
C ALA A 131 1.44 12.86 1.94
N ILE A 132 1.34 11.55 1.64
CA ILE A 132 1.51 11.02 0.27
C ILE A 132 0.46 11.61 -0.67
N ALA A 133 -0.82 11.59 -0.29
CA ALA A 133 -1.89 12.14 -1.11
C ALA A 133 -1.72 13.65 -1.32
N SER A 134 -1.38 14.42 -0.27
CA SER A 134 -1.13 15.86 -0.43
C SER A 134 0.06 16.14 -1.34
N ARG A 135 1.10 15.30 -1.31
CA ARG A 135 2.31 15.46 -2.13
C ARG A 135 2.05 15.22 -3.60
N PHE A 136 1.27 14.19 -3.92
CA PHE A 136 0.99 13.78 -5.29
C PHE A 136 -0.35 14.28 -5.84
N ASN A 137 -1.12 15.06 -5.08
CA ASN A 137 -2.39 15.62 -5.54
C ASN A 137 -2.22 16.38 -6.86
N GLY A 138 -3.06 16.03 -7.84
CA GLY A 138 -3.04 16.60 -9.19
C GLY A 138 -1.89 16.13 -10.08
N ASN A 139 -1.02 15.21 -9.63
CA ASN A 139 0.04 14.63 -10.46
C ASN A 139 -0.50 13.48 -11.33
N PRO A 140 -0.66 13.67 -12.66
CA PRO A 140 -1.30 12.67 -13.51
C PRO A 140 -0.48 11.38 -13.71
N ALA A 141 0.81 11.37 -13.33
CA ALA A 141 1.63 10.17 -13.38
C ALA A 141 1.23 9.16 -12.30
N VAL A 142 0.67 9.62 -11.17
CA VAL A 142 0.10 8.72 -10.16
C VAL A 142 -1.31 8.34 -10.62
N ALA A 143 -1.53 7.06 -10.92
CA ALA A 143 -2.84 6.59 -11.33
C ALA A 143 -3.73 6.28 -10.12
N MET A 144 -3.17 5.61 -9.11
CA MET A 144 -3.95 5.10 -7.98
C MET A 144 -3.16 5.07 -6.67
N TYR A 145 -3.91 5.15 -5.56
CA TYR A 145 -3.45 4.88 -4.21
C TYR A 145 -4.02 3.55 -3.72
N ASP A 146 -3.15 2.57 -3.50
CA ASP A 146 -3.48 1.27 -2.94
C ASP A 146 -3.28 1.28 -1.43
N LEU A 147 -4.40 1.47 -0.71
CA LEU A 147 -4.38 1.90 0.69
C LEU A 147 -3.76 0.89 1.65
N MET A 148 -3.91 -0.40 1.36
CA MET A 148 -3.39 -1.50 2.17
C MET A 148 -3.30 -2.76 1.33
N ASN A 149 -2.08 -3.28 1.16
CA ASN A 149 -1.83 -4.57 0.53
C ASN A 149 -2.28 -5.74 1.40
N GLU A 150 -2.98 -6.70 0.80
CA GLU A 150 -3.33 -8.02 1.32
C GLU A 150 -3.74 -8.05 2.83
N PRO A 151 -4.70 -7.23 3.30
CA PRO A 151 -5.10 -7.24 4.70
C PRO A 151 -5.70 -8.62 5.08
N SER A 152 -4.94 -9.43 5.84
CA SER A 152 -5.20 -10.86 5.99
C SER A 152 -5.09 -11.42 7.41
N CYS A 153 -5.03 -10.57 8.44
CA CYS A 153 -4.94 -11.00 9.84
C CYS A 153 -5.91 -12.12 10.21
N GLU A 154 -5.44 -13.05 11.04
CA GLU A 154 -6.25 -14.14 11.59
C GLU A 154 -7.38 -13.56 12.44
N CYS A 155 -8.59 -14.12 12.30
CA CYS A 155 -9.77 -13.64 13.03
C CYS A 155 -10.75 -14.77 13.32
N GLU A 156 -11.40 -14.68 14.49
CA GLU A 156 -12.23 -15.75 15.08
C GLU A 156 -13.38 -16.25 14.17
N TYR A 157 -13.94 -15.38 13.32
CA TYR A 157 -15.02 -15.73 12.37
C TYR A 157 -14.62 -15.57 10.89
N GLY A 158 -13.32 -15.69 10.59
CA GLY A 158 -12.78 -15.67 9.22
C GLY A 158 -13.21 -14.45 8.41
N GLU A 159 -13.62 -14.66 7.16
CA GLU A 159 -13.84 -13.58 6.18
C GLU A 159 -14.90 -12.54 6.57
N VAL A 160 -15.87 -12.90 7.43
CA VAL A 160 -16.89 -11.94 7.88
C VAL A 160 -16.28 -10.91 8.82
N THR A 161 -15.52 -11.35 9.82
CA THR A 161 -14.80 -10.45 10.72
C THR A 161 -13.74 -9.67 9.96
N ARG A 162 -13.00 -10.32 9.06
CA ARG A 162 -12.03 -9.66 8.19
C ARG A 162 -12.68 -8.53 7.38
N ARG A 163 -13.82 -8.77 6.74
CA ARG A 163 -14.54 -7.72 6.01
C ARG A 163 -14.96 -6.56 6.90
N ILE A 164 -15.44 -6.82 8.12
CA ILE A 164 -15.85 -5.77 9.06
C ILE A 164 -14.65 -4.91 9.45
N ASN A 165 -13.53 -5.54 9.79
CA ASN A 165 -12.29 -4.88 10.17
C ASN A 165 -11.73 -4.07 8.99
N ASN A 166 -11.57 -4.70 7.81
CA ASN A 166 -11.13 -4.03 6.60
C ASN A 166 -12.05 -2.85 6.23
N THR A 167 -13.37 -2.97 6.41
CA THR A 167 -14.32 -1.87 6.15
C THR A 167 -14.07 -0.68 7.07
N LYS A 168 -13.72 -0.89 8.34
CA LYS A 168 -13.39 0.20 9.26
C LYS A 168 -12.11 0.91 8.83
N GLU A 169 -11.06 0.15 8.56
CA GLU A 169 -9.74 0.70 8.20
C GLU A 169 -9.76 1.39 6.82
N TYR A 170 -10.35 0.76 5.79
CA TYR A 170 -10.51 1.43 4.50
C TYR A 170 -11.35 2.70 4.60
N LYS A 171 -12.37 2.77 5.46
CA LYS A 171 -13.13 4.01 5.67
C LYS A 171 -12.29 5.12 6.28
N ARG A 172 -11.36 4.75 7.16
CA ARG A 172 -10.45 5.66 7.83
C ARG A 172 -9.43 6.23 6.84
N LEU A 173 -8.69 5.36 6.17
CA LEU A 173 -7.69 5.72 5.16
C LEU A 173 -8.29 6.46 3.96
N TYR A 174 -9.47 6.04 3.50
CA TYR A 174 -10.20 6.76 2.45
C TYR A 174 -10.49 8.21 2.85
N LYS A 175 -10.89 8.45 4.11
CA LYS A 175 -11.12 9.83 4.60
C LYS A 175 -9.82 10.61 4.72
N ALA A 176 -8.73 9.99 5.14
CA ALA A 176 -7.42 10.62 5.21
C ALA A 176 -6.99 11.12 3.82
N VAL A 177 -7.00 10.26 2.81
CA VAL A 177 -6.70 10.64 1.41
C VAL A 177 -7.68 11.69 0.91
N ARG A 178 -8.99 11.48 1.03
CA ARG A 178 -10.02 12.41 0.52
C ARG A 178 -10.08 13.74 1.24
N SER A 179 -9.39 13.91 2.37
CA SER A 179 -9.28 15.20 3.03
C SER A 179 -8.35 16.17 2.29
N VAL A 180 -7.47 15.65 1.43
CA VAL A 180 -6.47 16.42 0.68
C VAL A 180 -6.49 16.15 -0.82
N ASP A 181 -7.08 15.04 -1.28
CA ASP A 181 -7.12 14.62 -2.67
C ASP A 181 -8.47 13.99 -3.04
N GLU A 182 -9.28 14.71 -3.81
CA GLU A 182 -10.62 14.27 -4.23
C GLU A 182 -10.60 13.35 -5.48
N ASP A 183 -9.50 13.34 -6.24
CA ASP A 183 -9.49 12.94 -7.65
C ASP A 183 -8.72 11.66 -7.95
N HIS A 184 -7.65 11.33 -7.23
CA HIS A 184 -6.93 10.08 -7.49
C HIS A 184 -7.78 8.85 -7.17
N ILE A 185 -7.66 7.81 -8.00
CA ILE A 185 -8.36 6.54 -7.78
C ILE A 185 -7.79 5.88 -6.53
N ILE A 186 -8.66 5.33 -5.69
CA ILE A 186 -8.26 4.54 -4.52
C ILE A 186 -8.51 3.06 -4.82
N THR A 187 -7.52 2.20 -4.61
CA THR A 187 -7.75 0.75 -4.66
C THR A 187 -8.09 0.21 -3.28
N LEU A 188 -8.97 -0.79 -3.28
CA LEU A 188 -9.38 -1.56 -2.10
C LEU A 188 -8.99 -3.01 -2.38
N GLU A 189 -8.00 -3.50 -1.64
CA GLU A 189 -7.40 -4.79 -1.90
C GLU A 189 -7.91 -5.90 -0.97
N CYS A 190 -7.86 -7.13 -1.46
CA CYS A 190 -7.92 -8.33 -0.64
C CYS A 190 -7.06 -9.44 -1.22
N ILE A 191 -6.69 -10.38 -0.37
CA ILE A 191 -6.07 -11.65 -0.75
C ILE A 191 -6.98 -12.84 -0.43
N TRP A 192 -6.81 -13.92 -1.19
CA TRP A 192 -7.51 -15.21 -1.15
C TRP A 192 -8.98 -15.19 -1.54
N THR A 193 -9.72 -14.16 -1.15
CA THR A 193 -11.15 -14.07 -1.40
C THR A 193 -11.69 -12.65 -1.40
N ALA A 194 -12.48 -12.34 -2.42
CA ALA A 194 -13.17 -11.07 -2.54
C ALA A 194 -14.20 -10.83 -1.41
N PHE A 195 -14.61 -11.87 -0.66
CA PHE A 195 -15.55 -11.72 0.46
C PHE A 195 -15.03 -10.86 1.61
N ALA A 196 -13.71 -10.66 1.70
CA ALA A 196 -13.06 -9.77 2.66
C ALA A 196 -13.14 -8.29 2.27
N LEU A 197 -13.54 -7.96 1.04
CA LEU A 197 -13.60 -6.57 0.57
C LEU A 197 -14.82 -5.83 1.16
N PRO A 198 -14.66 -4.55 1.53
CA PRO A 198 -15.77 -3.70 1.92
C PRO A 198 -16.70 -3.50 0.73
N HIS A 199 -18.02 -3.42 0.95
CA HIS A 199 -18.95 -3.13 -0.13
C HIS A 199 -19.01 -1.62 -0.42
N LYS A 200 -18.51 -1.19 -1.58
CA LYS A 200 -18.36 0.23 -1.99
C LYS A 200 -19.60 1.06 -1.71
N ALA A 201 -20.76 0.60 -2.17
CA ALA A 201 -22.04 1.31 -2.01
C ALA A 201 -22.46 1.48 -0.53
N LEU A 202 -22.25 0.46 0.30
CA LEU A 202 -22.59 0.52 1.74
C LEU A 202 -21.59 1.38 2.52
N ALA A 203 -20.35 1.45 2.04
CA ALA A 203 -19.30 2.25 2.65
C ALA A 203 -19.30 3.72 2.20
N GLY A 204 -19.99 4.04 1.10
CA GLY A 204 -20.03 5.40 0.53
C GLY A 204 -18.79 5.76 -0.30
N PHE A 205 -18.00 4.76 -0.70
CA PHE A 205 -16.76 4.99 -1.46
C PHE A 205 -17.04 5.44 -2.90
N LYS A 206 -16.32 6.48 -3.33
CA LYS A 206 -16.36 7.02 -4.70
C LYS A 206 -14.96 6.97 -5.31
N ASN A 207 -14.92 6.83 -6.63
CA ASN A 207 -13.67 6.76 -7.38
C ASN A 207 -12.71 5.69 -6.81
N VAL A 208 -13.23 4.47 -6.69
CA VAL A 208 -12.50 3.31 -6.19
C VAL A 208 -12.55 2.14 -7.16
N VAL A 209 -11.50 1.34 -7.12
CA VAL A 209 -11.30 0.07 -7.85
C VAL A 209 -11.04 -1.03 -6.83
N TYR A 210 -11.55 -2.24 -7.05
CA TYR A 210 -11.14 -3.39 -6.26
C TYR A 210 -9.89 -4.01 -6.84
N GLN A 211 -8.94 -4.38 -6.00
CA GLN A 211 -7.72 -5.05 -6.41
C GLN A 211 -7.67 -6.45 -5.81
N VAL A 212 -7.33 -7.43 -6.64
CA VAL A 212 -7.35 -8.84 -6.24
C VAL A 212 -6.08 -9.56 -6.64
N HIS A 213 -5.50 -10.29 -5.70
CA HIS A 213 -4.33 -11.11 -5.98
C HIS A 213 -4.72 -12.56 -6.27
N PHE A 214 -4.28 -13.06 -7.43
CA PHE A 214 -4.61 -14.39 -7.91
C PHE A 214 -3.34 -15.17 -8.28
N TYR A 215 -2.99 -16.15 -7.44
CA TYR A 215 -1.77 -16.95 -7.60
C TYR A 215 -2.01 -18.37 -8.13
N GLN A 216 -3.25 -18.70 -8.52
CA GLN A 216 -3.58 -20.00 -9.09
C GLN A 216 -3.30 -20.04 -10.60
N LYS A 217 -2.93 -21.21 -11.13
CA LYS A 217 -2.57 -21.38 -12.55
C LYS A 217 -3.72 -21.83 -13.44
N SER A 218 -4.94 -21.93 -12.91
CA SER A 218 -6.10 -22.45 -13.64
C SER A 218 -6.95 -21.32 -14.21
N ASP A 219 -7.02 -21.25 -15.55
CA ASP A 219 -7.85 -20.28 -16.27
C ASP A 219 -9.33 -20.39 -15.88
N PHE A 220 -9.82 -21.61 -15.67
CA PHE A 220 -11.20 -21.83 -15.22
C PHE A 220 -11.45 -21.20 -13.85
N ILE A 221 -10.53 -21.40 -12.90
CA ILE A 221 -10.63 -20.83 -11.55
C ILE A 221 -10.50 -19.31 -11.63
N PHE A 222 -9.64 -18.78 -12.49
CA PHE A 222 -9.48 -17.34 -12.69
C PHE A 222 -10.77 -16.69 -13.21
N VAL A 223 -11.33 -17.23 -14.30
CA VAL A 223 -12.58 -16.71 -14.88
C VAL A 223 -13.73 -16.81 -13.88
N LEU A 224 -13.82 -17.93 -13.14
CA LEU A 224 -14.83 -18.09 -12.10
C LEU A 224 -14.67 -17.05 -10.99
N PHE A 225 -13.45 -16.86 -10.48
CA PHE A 225 -13.15 -15.87 -9.45
C PHE A 225 -13.53 -14.44 -9.90
N VAL A 226 -13.04 -14.00 -11.06
CA VAL A 226 -13.35 -12.66 -11.59
C VAL A 226 -14.85 -12.47 -11.81
N THR A 227 -15.53 -13.49 -12.34
CA THR A 227 -16.98 -13.43 -12.59
C THR A 227 -17.77 -13.30 -11.30
N LEU A 228 -17.46 -14.12 -10.29
CA LEU A 228 -18.14 -14.07 -9.00
C LEU A 228 -17.88 -12.75 -8.26
N THR A 229 -16.64 -12.24 -8.30
CA THR A 229 -16.29 -10.94 -7.73
C THR A 229 -17.08 -9.81 -8.37
N LYS A 230 -17.19 -9.80 -9.71
CA LYS A 230 -17.98 -8.80 -10.45
C LYS A 230 -19.48 -8.86 -10.13
N ILE A 231 -20.03 -10.07 -9.98
CA ILE A 231 -21.44 -10.25 -9.59
C ILE A 231 -21.67 -9.72 -8.17
N TYR A 232 -20.79 -10.06 -7.23
CA TYR A 232 -20.95 -9.71 -5.83
C TYR A 232 -20.79 -8.20 -5.57
N PHE A 233 -19.85 -7.53 -6.26
CA PHE A 233 -19.53 -6.11 -6.03
C PHE A 233 -20.10 -5.13 -7.07
N MET A 234 -21.00 -5.61 -7.93
CA MET A 234 -21.84 -4.87 -8.89
C MET A 234 -21.26 -3.53 -9.39
N ASN A 235 -20.77 -3.51 -10.64
CA ASN A 235 -20.34 -2.31 -11.37
C ASN A 235 -19.13 -1.55 -10.78
N THR A 236 -18.42 -2.12 -9.79
CA THR A 236 -17.13 -1.58 -9.37
C THR A 236 -16.03 -2.19 -10.26
N PRO A 237 -15.13 -1.38 -10.86
CA PRO A 237 -14.01 -1.91 -11.62
C PRO A 237 -13.13 -2.82 -10.77
N LEU A 238 -12.55 -3.83 -11.42
CA LEU A 238 -11.62 -4.80 -10.82
C LEU A 238 -10.28 -4.66 -11.54
N LEU A 239 -9.21 -4.51 -10.76
CA LEU A 239 -7.81 -4.57 -11.16
C LEU A 239 -7.24 -5.94 -10.77
#